data_AF-A0A1X0NNH4-F1
#
_entry.id   AF-A0A1X0NNH4-F1
#
_cell.length_a   1.000
_cell.length_b   1.000
_cell.length_c   1.000
_cell.angle_alpha   90.00
_cell.angle_beta   90.00
_cell.angle_gamma   90.00
#
_symmetry.space_group_name_H-M   'P 1'
#
loop_
_entity.id
_entity.type
_entity.pdbx_description
1 polymer ?
#
loop_
_entity_poly.entity_id
_entity_poly.type
_entity_poly.pdbx_seq_one_letter_code
_entity_poly.pdbx_strand_id
1 'polypeptide(L)'
;MFTLTVLLRKSTVRRCNSLQLLLWKQQQVRKCCCSHGVTSMPIEKLTPNTIALYHSYKSNAAAVNNNNNVPVVIDTMTFHQLLNDALSSDAEGVNKAVRELGILLQERREELASLLDTKKRIDTAIEKKYIPLLRYLTLIILIVQFSILFRWVFMVFDWNLVEPMTYFLGYTVVWASIVFHCYYEKEFTWETLFSVCAQRRRERLYRKAGVDAVRVEEKQQQVQMIEKVLSKYTNSSLEPLSEEM
;
A
#
# COMPACT_ATOMS: atom_id res chain seq x y z
N MET A 1 -42.77 17.00 9.42
CA MET A 1 -43.17 18.40 9.14
C MET A 1 -41.95 19.14 8.62
N PHE A 2 -41.99 19.52 7.33
CA PHE A 2 -41.32 20.64 6.65
C PHE A 2 -39.78 20.79 6.76
N THR A 3 -38.98 20.99 5.71
CA THR A 3 -39.07 20.87 4.24
C THR A 3 -37.67 21.20 3.70
N LEU A 4 -37.32 20.65 2.53
CA LEU A 4 -36.26 21.10 1.64
C LEU A 4 -36.23 22.62 1.43
N THR A 5 -35.05 23.19 1.06
CA THR A 5 -34.75 24.05 -0.12
C THR A 5 -33.29 24.57 0.06
N VAL A 6 -32.24 24.08 -0.63
CA VAL A 6 -31.75 24.33 -2.01
C VAL A 6 -31.51 25.82 -2.35
N LEU A 7 -30.24 26.20 -2.58
CA LEU A 7 -29.80 27.22 -3.58
C LEU A 7 -28.26 27.28 -3.52
N LEU A 8 -27.53 26.59 -4.41
CA LEU A 8 -27.08 27.03 -5.74
C LEU A 8 -26.10 28.21 -5.73
N ARG A 9 -24.84 27.93 -6.09
CA ARG A 9 -24.06 28.85 -6.94
C ARG A 9 -23.13 28.09 -7.90
N LYS A 10 -23.59 28.07 -9.16
CA LYS A 10 -22.93 27.97 -10.48
C LYS A 10 -21.39 27.87 -10.48
N SER A 11 -20.77 26.85 -11.07
CA SER A 11 -20.69 26.44 -12.49
C SER A 11 -19.81 27.34 -13.40
N THR A 12 -18.62 26.83 -13.72
CA THR A 12 -17.88 27.02 -14.99
C THR A 12 -17.00 25.78 -15.13
N VAL A 13 -17.46 24.75 -15.84
CA VAL A 13 -17.21 24.51 -17.27
C VAL A 13 -15.72 24.68 -17.61
N ARG A 14 -15.00 23.56 -17.63
CA ARG A 14 -13.96 23.32 -18.61
C ARG A 14 -14.19 21.95 -19.24
N ARG A 15 -14.67 22.02 -20.48
CA ARG A 15 -14.82 20.94 -21.45
C ARG A 15 -13.48 20.28 -21.74
N CYS A 16 -13.60 19.01 -22.12
CA CYS A 16 -12.71 18.29 -23.02
C CYS A 16 -11.24 18.18 -22.62
N ASN A 17 -10.87 16.98 -22.17
CA ASN A 17 -9.89 16.21 -22.92
C ASN A 17 -10.21 14.71 -22.80
N SER A 18 -11.38 14.33 -23.32
CA SER A 18 -11.71 12.95 -23.70
C SER A 18 -11.02 12.55 -25.02
N LEU A 19 -9.78 13.03 -25.23
CA LEU A 19 -8.95 12.83 -26.42
C LEU A 19 -7.59 12.19 -26.11
N GLN A 20 -7.23 11.96 -24.83
CA GLN A 20 -6.00 11.23 -24.49
C GLN A 20 -6.19 9.72 -24.26
N LEU A 21 -7.43 9.23 -24.08
CA LEU A 21 -7.70 7.79 -23.99
C LEU A 21 -7.91 7.10 -25.35
N LEU A 22 -7.90 7.86 -26.45
CA LEU A 22 -7.98 7.34 -27.82
C LEU A 22 -6.61 7.26 -28.51
N LEU A 23 -5.55 7.86 -27.95
CA LEU A 23 -4.20 7.80 -28.52
C LEU A 23 -3.38 6.58 -28.07
N TRP A 24 -3.75 5.93 -26.95
CA TRP A 24 -3.10 4.66 -26.55
C TRP A 24 -3.71 3.42 -27.21
N LYS A 25 -4.85 3.56 -27.92
CA LYS A 25 -5.52 2.45 -28.59
C LYS A 25 -5.28 2.39 -30.11
N GLN A 26 -4.34 3.18 -30.60
CA GLN A 26 -4.04 3.34 -32.04
C GLN A 26 -2.62 2.88 -32.43
N GLN A 27 -1.86 2.24 -31.53
CA GLN A 27 -0.47 1.84 -31.79
C GLN A 27 -0.19 0.35 -31.59
N GLN A 28 -1.15 -0.54 -31.87
CA GLN A 28 -0.88 -1.98 -31.99
C GLN A 28 -1.73 -2.62 -33.09
N VAL A 29 -1.71 -2.04 -34.28
CA VAL A 29 -2.02 -2.77 -35.52
C VAL A 29 -0.81 -2.61 -36.44
N ARG A 30 0.34 -3.15 -36.02
CA ARG A 30 1.33 -3.57 -37.01
C ARG A 30 0.76 -4.83 -37.64
N LYS A 31 0.18 -4.67 -38.84
CA LYS A 31 -0.02 -5.79 -39.76
C LYS A 31 1.37 -6.37 -40.05
N CYS A 32 1.73 -7.46 -39.40
CA CYS A 32 2.74 -8.37 -39.95
C CYS A 32 2.10 -9.05 -41.17
N CYS A 33 2.19 -8.40 -42.32
CA CYS A 33 2.02 -9.08 -43.61
C CYS A 33 3.30 -9.86 -43.89
N CYS A 34 3.47 -11.01 -43.23
CA CYS A 34 4.37 -12.05 -43.68
C CYS A 34 3.50 -13.20 -44.21
N SER A 35 3.09 -13.05 -45.47
CA SER A 35 2.30 -14.02 -46.23
C SER A 35 3.19 -15.14 -46.75
N HIS A 36 3.75 -15.98 -45.87
CA HIS A 36 4.43 -17.21 -46.28
C HIS A 36 3.91 -18.37 -45.42
N GLY A 37 3.03 -19.21 -45.99
CA GLY A 37 2.61 -20.50 -45.41
C GLY A 37 1.19 -20.61 -44.86
N VAL A 38 0.47 -19.50 -44.64
CA VAL A 38 -0.92 -19.52 -44.14
C VAL A 38 -1.87 -19.56 -45.33
N THR A 39 -2.61 -20.66 -45.48
CA THR A 39 -3.54 -20.85 -46.62
C THR A 39 -4.97 -20.90 -46.10
N SER A 40 -5.86 -20.12 -46.70
CA SER A 40 -7.28 -20.15 -46.33
C SER A 40 -7.95 -21.35 -47.02
N MET A 41 -8.41 -22.34 -46.25
CA MET A 41 -9.10 -23.52 -46.79
C MET A 41 -10.57 -23.57 -46.35
N PRO A 42 -11.49 -23.99 -47.23
CA PRO A 42 -12.90 -24.18 -46.87
C PRO A 42 -13.04 -25.29 -45.82
N ILE A 43 -13.94 -25.09 -44.85
CA ILE A 43 -14.17 -26.00 -43.70
C ILE A 43 -14.41 -27.46 -44.11
N GLU A 44 -14.94 -27.68 -45.32
CA GLU A 44 -15.26 -29.00 -45.87
C GLU A 44 -14.03 -29.83 -46.30
N LYS A 45 -12.84 -29.22 -46.41
CA LYS A 45 -11.60 -29.88 -46.89
C LYS A 45 -10.50 -29.99 -45.82
N LEU A 46 -10.86 -29.95 -44.53
CA LEU A 46 -9.88 -30.13 -43.46
C LEU A 46 -9.31 -31.56 -43.48
N THR A 47 -8.00 -31.68 -43.65
CA THR A 47 -7.28 -32.95 -43.49
C THR A 47 -6.83 -33.08 -42.03
N PRO A 48 -6.71 -34.30 -41.48
CA PRO A 48 -6.36 -34.52 -40.07
C PRO A 48 -4.96 -33.99 -39.69
N ASN A 49 -4.11 -33.67 -40.67
CA ASN A 49 -2.75 -33.17 -40.46
C ASN A 49 -2.65 -31.63 -40.45
N THR A 50 -3.78 -30.94 -40.37
CA THR A 50 -3.83 -29.47 -40.45
C THR A 50 -4.37 -28.84 -39.16
N ILE A 51 -3.72 -27.77 -38.69
CA ILE A 51 -4.11 -27.05 -37.47
C ILE A 51 -4.78 -25.73 -37.87
N ALA A 52 -6.04 -25.57 -37.48
CA ALA A 52 -6.78 -24.33 -37.68
C ALA A 52 -6.35 -23.28 -36.64
N LEU A 53 -5.96 -22.10 -37.12
CA LEU A 53 -5.61 -20.99 -36.23
C LEU A 53 -6.88 -20.23 -35.83
N TYR A 54 -7.39 -20.51 -34.63
CA TYR A 54 -8.43 -19.70 -34.01
C TYR A 54 -7.81 -18.62 -33.14
N HIS A 55 -7.66 -17.41 -33.68
CA HIS A 55 -7.33 -16.25 -32.83
C HIS A 55 -8.59 -15.83 -32.06
N SER A 56 -8.75 -16.35 -30.84
CA SER A 56 -9.76 -15.87 -29.89
C SER A 56 -9.27 -14.59 -29.20
N TYR A 57 -9.35 -13.46 -29.90
CA TYR A 57 -9.48 -12.17 -29.22
C TYR A 57 -10.38 -11.25 -30.02
N LYS A 58 -11.66 -11.26 -29.66
CA LYS A 58 -12.65 -10.20 -29.92
C LYS A 58 -12.57 -9.60 -31.34
N SER A 59 -12.68 -10.43 -32.38
CA SER A 59 -13.00 -9.90 -33.70
C SER A 59 -14.46 -9.44 -33.67
N ASN A 60 -14.68 -8.17 -33.98
CA ASN A 60 -16.02 -7.62 -34.10
C ASN A 60 -16.81 -8.51 -35.08
N ALA A 61 -18.00 -8.93 -34.65
CA ALA A 61 -18.90 -9.87 -35.34
C ALA A 61 -19.40 -9.41 -36.73
N ALA A 62 -18.74 -8.44 -37.37
CA ALA A 62 -19.08 -7.87 -38.67
C ALA A 62 -18.20 -8.39 -39.83
N ALA A 63 -17.16 -9.18 -39.56
CA ALA A 63 -16.31 -9.80 -40.61
C ALA A 63 -16.70 -11.27 -40.93
N VAL A 64 -17.77 -11.78 -40.32
CA VAL A 64 -18.40 -13.05 -40.70
C VAL A 64 -19.35 -12.76 -41.86
N ASN A 65 -18.80 -12.52 -43.04
CA ASN A 65 -19.59 -12.51 -44.26
C ASN A 65 -18.94 -13.43 -45.31
N ASN A 66 -19.65 -14.55 -45.52
CA ASN A 66 -19.79 -15.38 -46.71
C ASN A 66 -18.67 -16.29 -47.23
N ASN A 67 -17.46 -16.29 -46.67
CA ASN A 67 -16.45 -17.29 -47.05
C ASN A 67 -16.09 -18.18 -45.85
N ASN A 68 -16.53 -19.43 -45.88
CA ASN A 68 -16.25 -20.50 -44.90
C ASN A 68 -14.77 -20.94 -44.89
N ASN A 69 -13.84 -20.01 -45.11
CA ASN A 69 -12.42 -20.32 -45.25
C ASN A 69 -11.70 -19.95 -43.96
N VAL A 70 -11.15 -20.97 -43.28
CA VAL A 70 -10.36 -20.80 -42.06
C VAL A 70 -8.88 -20.75 -42.46
N PRO A 71 -8.08 -19.82 -41.89
CA PRO A 71 -6.64 -19.82 -42.09
C PRO A 71 -6.02 -21.05 -41.41
N VAL A 72 -5.37 -21.87 -42.21
CA VAL A 72 -4.76 -23.13 -41.80
C VAL A 72 -3.26 -23.07 -42.09
N VAL A 73 -2.45 -23.56 -41.15
CA VAL A 73 -1.00 -23.72 -41.33
C VAL A 73 -0.73 -25.15 -41.78
N ILE A 74 -0.03 -25.30 -42.90
CA ILE A 74 0.21 -26.59 -43.55
C ILE A 74 1.66 -27.07 -43.34
N ASP A 75 2.60 -26.14 -43.16
CA ASP A 75 4.04 -26.43 -43.08
C ASP A 75 4.58 -26.30 -41.65
N THR A 76 5.35 -27.30 -41.20
CA THR A 76 5.92 -27.36 -39.86
C THR A 76 6.89 -26.21 -39.61
N MET A 77 7.69 -25.81 -40.60
CA MET A 77 8.65 -24.71 -40.47
C MET A 77 7.94 -23.37 -40.27
N THR A 78 6.85 -23.14 -41.02
CA THR A 78 6.03 -21.92 -40.87
C THR A 78 5.28 -21.87 -39.54
N PHE A 79 4.85 -23.04 -39.01
CA PHE A 79 4.28 -23.13 -37.68
C PHE A 79 5.31 -22.79 -36.59
N HIS A 80 6.51 -23.35 -36.67
CA HIS A 80 7.59 -23.05 -35.71
C HIS A 80 7.99 -21.57 -35.75
N GLN A 81 8.04 -20.96 -36.94
CA GLN A 81 8.30 -19.53 -37.08
C GLN A 81 7.20 -18.66 -36.47
N LEU A 82 5.92 -18.98 -36.75
CA LEU A 82 4.80 -18.27 -36.15
C LEU A 82 4.73 -18.44 -34.64
N LEU A 83 5.00 -19.65 -34.14
CA LEU A 83 5.05 -19.94 -32.72
C LEU A 83 6.16 -19.13 -32.05
N ASN A 84 7.35 -19.09 -32.65
CA ASN A 84 8.48 -18.35 -32.11
C ASN A 84 8.26 -16.84 -32.18
N ASP A 85 7.63 -16.31 -33.23
CA ASP A 85 7.27 -14.89 -33.36
C ASP A 85 6.18 -14.50 -32.34
N ALA A 86 5.17 -15.35 -32.12
CA ALA A 86 4.14 -15.14 -31.11
C ALA A 86 4.69 -15.23 -29.67
N LEU A 87 5.55 -16.20 -29.39
CA LEU A 87 6.21 -16.38 -28.09
C LEU A 87 7.22 -15.26 -27.81
N SER A 88 8.00 -14.85 -28.82
CA SER A 88 8.98 -13.75 -28.68
C SER A 88 8.29 -12.39 -28.53
N SER A 89 7.18 -12.15 -29.23
CA SER A 89 6.31 -10.99 -29.01
C SER A 89 5.81 -10.90 -27.56
N ASP A 90 5.40 -12.03 -26.98
CA ASP A 90 4.93 -12.07 -25.59
C ASP A 90 6.09 -11.89 -24.60
N ALA A 91 7.26 -12.48 -24.87
CA ALA A 91 8.47 -12.31 -24.07
C ALA A 91 8.98 -10.85 -24.06
N GLU A 92 8.97 -10.16 -25.20
CA GLU A 92 9.28 -8.73 -25.28
C GLU A 92 8.24 -7.88 -24.53
N GLY A 93 6.96 -8.25 -24.62
CA GLY A 93 5.87 -7.61 -23.87
C GLY A 93 6.05 -7.74 -22.35
N VAL A 94 6.37 -8.94 -21.88
CA VAL A 94 6.64 -9.24 -20.46
C VAL A 94 7.87 -8.47 -19.98
N ASN A 95 8.97 -8.49 -20.73
CA ASN A 95 10.19 -7.76 -20.37
C ASN A 95 9.95 -6.24 -20.28
N LYS A 96 9.16 -5.69 -21.20
CA LYS A 96 8.77 -4.27 -21.15
C LYS A 96 7.91 -3.97 -19.93
N ALA A 97 6.92 -4.81 -19.62
CA ALA A 97 6.06 -4.66 -18.45
C ALA A 97 6.87 -4.77 -17.14
N VAL A 98 7.78 -5.74 -17.04
CA VAL A 98 8.69 -5.90 -15.90
C VAL A 98 9.55 -4.65 -15.70
N ARG A 99 10.07 -4.07 -16.78
CA ARG A 99 10.86 -2.84 -16.72
C ARG A 99 10.02 -1.63 -16.28
N GLU A 100 8.80 -1.49 -16.79
CA GLU A 100 7.87 -0.43 -16.37
C GLU A 100 7.46 -0.58 -14.89
N LEU A 101 7.16 -1.80 -14.44
CA LEU A 101 6.90 -2.09 -13.02
C LEU A 101 8.12 -1.76 -12.15
N GLY A 102 9.32 -2.07 -12.60
CA GLY A 102 10.57 -1.73 -11.90
C GLY A 102 10.77 -0.22 -11.73
N ILE A 103 10.49 0.56 -12.78
CA ILE A 103 10.56 2.03 -12.72
C ILE A 103 9.53 2.58 -11.74
N LEU A 104 8.27 2.12 -11.82
CA LEU A 104 7.21 2.54 -10.91
C LEU A 104 7.50 2.17 -9.46
N LEU A 105 8.09 0.99 -9.21
CA LEU A 105 8.51 0.58 -7.88
C LEU A 105 9.56 1.53 -7.31
N GLN A 106 10.56 1.88 -8.11
CA GLN A 106 11.63 2.79 -7.68
C GLN A 106 11.08 4.17 -7.31
N GLU A 107 10.21 4.75 -8.14
CA GLU A 107 9.56 6.03 -7.87
C GLU A 107 8.74 5.98 -6.56
N ARG A 108 7.92 4.93 -6.38
CA ARG A 108 7.14 4.74 -5.15
C ARG A 108 8.01 4.56 -3.92
N ARG A 109 9.16 3.90 -4.05
CA ARG A 109 10.12 3.69 -2.97
C ARG A 109 10.77 5.00 -2.54
N GLU A 110 11.11 5.88 -3.48
CA GLU A 110 11.67 7.21 -3.19
C GLU A 110 10.66 8.09 -2.44
N GLU A 111 9.40 8.12 -2.91
CA GLU A 111 8.33 8.81 -2.18
C GLU A 111 8.16 8.27 -0.75
N LEU A 112 8.19 6.94 -0.60
CA LEU A 112 8.07 6.27 0.68
C LEU A 112 9.23 6.58 1.61
N ALA A 113 10.45 6.63 1.08
CA ALA A 113 11.67 6.91 1.84
C ALA A 113 11.61 8.29 2.51
N SER A 114 11.12 9.30 1.80
CA SER A 114 10.95 10.66 2.35
C SER A 114 9.95 10.73 3.51
N LEU A 115 8.84 9.99 3.40
CA LEU A 115 7.82 9.90 4.44
C LEU A 115 8.30 9.11 5.66
N LEU A 116 9.03 8.01 5.43
CA LEU A 116 9.63 7.20 6.48
C LEU A 116 10.72 7.94 7.24
N ASP A 117 11.54 8.75 6.56
CA ASP A 117 12.54 9.58 7.24
C ASP A 117 11.86 10.58 8.18
N THR A 118 10.80 11.24 7.71
CA THR A 118 10.02 12.16 8.54
C THR A 118 9.40 11.45 9.75
N LYS A 119 8.80 10.26 9.56
CA LYS A 119 8.24 9.43 10.65
C LYS A 119 9.34 9.05 11.66
N LYS A 120 10.47 8.53 11.17
CA LYS A 120 11.61 8.13 11.99
C LYS A 120 12.17 9.28 12.81
N ARG A 121 12.27 10.48 12.22
CA ARG A 121 12.71 11.68 12.94
C ARG A 121 11.79 12.03 14.11
N ILE A 122 10.48 11.93 13.92
CA ILE A 122 9.48 12.17 14.97
C ILE A 122 9.60 11.11 16.07
N ASP A 123 9.67 9.83 15.69
CA ASP A 123 9.75 8.71 16.64
C ASP A 123 11.01 8.79 17.49
N THR A 124 12.15 9.06 16.83
CA THR A 124 13.44 9.24 17.49
C THR A 124 13.41 10.42 18.46
N ALA A 125 12.77 11.53 18.08
CA ALA A 125 12.66 12.70 18.97
C ALA A 125 11.84 12.38 20.23
N ILE A 126 10.77 11.60 20.09
CA ILE A 126 9.91 11.23 21.21
C ILE A 126 10.60 10.23 22.13
N GLU A 127 11.26 9.22 21.57
CA GLU A 127 11.97 8.21 22.36
C GLU A 127 13.17 8.80 23.10
N LYS A 128 13.98 9.61 22.42
CA LYS A 128 15.21 10.16 23.00
C LYS A 128 14.96 11.33 23.95
N LYS A 129 13.92 12.13 23.76
CA LYS A 129 13.71 13.36 24.56
C LYS A 129 12.46 13.30 25.42
N TYR A 130 11.32 12.90 24.85
CA TYR A 130 10.03 13.01 25.54
C TYR A 130 9.85 11.95 26.64
N ILE A 131 10.18 10.69 26.37
CA ILE A 131 10.09 9.61 27.37
C ILE A 131 10.99 9.88 28.59
N PRO A 132 12.29 10.19 28.45
CA PRO A 132 13.12 10.47 29.62
C PRO A 132 12.68 11.73 30.35
N LEU A 133 12.21 12.77 29.64
CA LEU A 133 11.65 13.95 30.27
C LEU A 133 10.44 13.59 31.15
N LEU A 134 9.54 12.73 30.67
CA LEU A 134 8.37 12.30 31.44
C LEU A 134 8.77 11.49 32.68
N ARG A 135 9.81 10.65 32.56
CA ARG A 135 10.38 9.92 33.71
C ARG A 135 10.94 10.86 34.77
N TYR A 136 11.74 11.86 34.38
CA TYR A 136 12.27 12.86 35.30
C TYR A 136 11.17 13.72 35.92
N LEU A 137 10.16 14.10 35.13
CA LEU A 137 9.01 14.86 35.63
C LEU A 137 8.27 14.08 36.73
N THR A 138 7.98 12.80 36.51
CA THR A 138 7.34 11.94 37.52
C THR A 138 8.20 11.88 38.79
N LEU A 139 9.52 11.69 38.66
CA LEU A 139 10.42 11.65 39.81
C LEU A 139 10.44 12.97 40.58
N ILE A 140 10.45 14.11 39.88
CA ILE A 140 10.37 15.44 40.50
C ILE A 140 9.04 15.59 41.26
N ILE A 141 7.92 15.20 40.67
CA ILE A 141 6.61 15.25 41.33
C ILE A 141 6.60 14.41 42.61
N LEU A 142 7.18 13.21 42.58
CA LEU A 142 7.31 12.36 43.77
C LEU A 142 8.17 13.00 44.86
N ILE A 143 9.31 13.60 44.50
CA ILE A 143 10.19 14.29 45.47
C ILE A 143 9.49 15.52 46.08
N VAL A 144 8.78 16.29 45.26
CA VAL A 144 8.02 17.45 45.70
C VAL A 144 6.89 17.02 46.64
N GLN A 145 6.13 15.98 46.26
CA GLN A 145 5.10 15.39 47.12
C GLN A 145 5.67 14.95 48.47
N PHE A 146 6.79 14.23 48.46
CA PHE A 146 7.44 13.77 49.68
C PHE A 146 7.92 14.94 50.54
N SER A 147 8.51 15.96 49.94
CA SER A 147 9.04 17.14 50.65
C SER A 147 7.93 17.99 51.27
N ILE A 148 6.79 18.13 50.57
CA ILE A 148 5.61 18.82 51.11
C ILE A 148 5.06 18.05 52.32
N LEU A 149 4.88 16.74 52.18
CA LEU A 149 4.39 15.90 53.28
C LEU A 149 5.36 15.92 54.46
N PHE A 150 6.67 15.80 54.22
CA PHE A 150 7.70 15.88 55.25
C PHE A 150 7.62 17.20 56.02
N ARG A 151 7.53 18.33 55.31
CA ARG A 151 7.39 19.64 55.96
C ARG A 151 6.08 19.75 56.73
N TRP A 152 4.99 19.22 56.22
CA TRP A 152 3.71 19.23 56.93
C TRP A 152 3.77 18.43 58.23
N VAL A 153 4.31 17.21 58.20
CA VAL A 153 4.41 16.31 59.36
C VAL A 153 5.30 16.88 60.47
N PHE A 154 6.44 17.47 60.13
CA PHE A 154 7.44 17.83 61.14
C PHE A 154 7.42 19.30 61.54
N MET A 155 6.96 20.22 60.67
CA MET A 155 7.10 21.66 60.92
C MET A 155 5.79 22.41 61.11
N VAL A 156 4.68 21.94 60.50
CA VAL A 156 3.47 22.78 60.36
C VAL A 156 2.25 22.21 61.07
N PHE A 157 1.99 20.91 60.94
CA PHE A 157 0.76 20.29 61.39
C PHE A 157 1.05 19.11 62.31
N ASP A 158 0.17 18.92 63.31
CA ASP A 158 0.19 17.71 64.12
C ASP A 158 -0.14 16.47 63.27
N TRP A 159 0.45 15.35 63.66
CA TRP A 159 0.27 14.07 62.97
C TRP A 159 -1.21 13.68 62.76
N ASN A 160 -2.07 13.99 63.73
CA ASN A 160 -3.51 13.69 63.68
C ASN A 160 -4.24 14.36 62.49
N LEU A 161 -3.76 15.52 62.01
CA LEU A 161 -4.32 16.18 60.84
C LEU A 161 -3.75 15.62 59.52
N VAL A 162 -2.48 15.23 59.52
CA VAL A 162 -1.78 14.74 58.33
C VAL A 162 -2.18 13.31 57.98
N GLU A 163 -2.46 12.50 58.99
CA GLU A 163 -2.89 11.10 58.84
C GLU A 163 -4.03 10.91 57.83
N PRO A 164 -5.23 11.52 57.99
CA PRO A 164 -6.31 11.37 57.01
C PRO A 164 -5.95 11.91 55.62
N MET A 165 -5.13 12.96 55.54
CA MET A 165 -4.70 13.55 54.26
C MET A 165 -3.82 12.60 53.46
N THR A 166 -2.90 11.89 54.12
CA THR A 166 -2.06 10.89 53.45
C THR A 166 -2.87 9.70 52.95
N TYR A 167 -3.90 9.28 53.71
CA TYR A 167 -4.84 8.25 53.26
C TYR A 167 -5.60 8.69 52.02
N PHE A 168 -6.19 9.89 52.01
CA PHE A 168 -6.85 10.43 50.83
C PHE A 168 -5.91 10.48 49.62
N LEU A 169 -4.67 10.94 49.81
CA LEU A 169 -3.70 10.99 48.73
C LEU A 169 -3.36 9.59 48.17
N GLY A 170 -3.18 8.59 49.04
CA GLY A 170 -2.99 7.20 48.61
C GLY A 170 -4.19 6.67 47.82
N TYR A 171 -5.41 6.90 48.30
CA TYR A 171 -6.63 6.50 47.60
C TYR A 171 -6.78 7.20 46.24
N THR A 172 -6.39 8.47 46.09
CA THR A 172 -6.48 9.13 44.77
C THR A 172 -5.66 8.43 43.69
N VAL A 173 -4.50 7.86 44.04
CA VAL A 173 -3.68 7.08 43.09
C VAL A 173 -4.37 5.77 42.71
N VAL A 174 -5.00 5.09 43.68
CA VAL A 174 -5.79 3.87 43.43
C VAL A 174 -6.96 4.16 42.50
N TRP A 175 -7.71 5.23 42.77
CA TRP A 175 -8.84 5.64 41.93
C TRP A 175 -8.38 6.04 40.52
N ALA A 176 -7.27 6.77 40.40
CA ALA A 176 -6.68 7.11 39.12
C ALA A 176 -6.23 5.86 38.32
N SER A 177 -5.67 4.85 39.01
CA SER A 177 -5.30 3.57 38.42
C SER A 177 -6.53 2.82 37.87
N ILE A 178 -7.62 2.77 38.64
CA ILE A 178 -8.89 2.16 38.20
C ILE A 178 -9.44 2.89 36.96
N VAL A 179 -9.50 4.22 37.00
CA VAL A 179 -9.98 5.02 35.85
C VAL A 179 -9.08 4.80 34.63
N PHE A 180 -7.77 4.73 34.82
CA PHE A 180 -6.82 4.43 33.74
C PHE A 180 -7.07 3.05 33.14
N HIS A 181 -7.25 2.04 34.00
CA HIS A 181 -7.53 0.68 33.56
C HIS A 181 -8.84 0.61 32.74
N CYS A 182 -9.90 1.27 33.20
CA CYS A 182 -11.17 1.35 32.47
C CYS A 182 -11.04 2.06 31.11
N TYR A 183 -10.17 3.06 31.00
CA TYR A 183 -10.04 3.83 29.76
C TYR A 183 -9.16 3.14 28.71
N TYR A 184 -8.09 2.45 29.13
CA TYR A 184 -7.11 1.86 28.21
C TYR A 184 -7.13 0.34 28.15
N GLU A 185 -7.93 -0.32 28.99
CA GLU A 185 -7.98 -1.80 29.15
C GLU A 185 -6.58 -2.40 29.41
N LYS A 186 -5.71 -1.61 30.05
CA LYS A 186 -4.33 -1.98 30.38
C LYS A 186 -4.09 -1.81 31.86
N GLU A 187 -3.26 -2.67 32.43
CA GLU A 187 -2.82 -2.53 33.81
C GLU A 187 -2.07 -1.21 34.00
N PHE A 188 -2.27 -0.57 35.16
CA PHE A 188 -1.58 0.67 35.49
C PHE A 188 -0.11 0.39 35.84
N THR A 189 0.73 0.40 34.81
CA THR A 189 2.19 0.28 34.94
C THR A 189 2.84 1.54 34.41
N TRP A 190 3.94 2.00 35.03
CA TRP A 190 4.66 3.20 34.58
C TRP A 190 5.04 3.15 33.09
N GLU A 191 5.45 1.99 32.58
CA GLU A 191 5.77 1.78 31.16
C GLU A 191 4.55 1.98 30.25
N THR A 192 3.38 1.47 30.67
CA THR A 192 2.13 1.63 29.92
C THR A 192 1.66 3.08 29.92
N LEU A 193 1.76 3.78 31.07
CA LEU A 193 1.41 5.19 31.18
C LEU A 193 2.28 6.04 30.23
N PHE A 194 3.60 5.81 30.25
CA PHE A 194 4.53 6.55 29.42
C PHE A 194 4.37 6.23 27.93
N SER A 195 4.16 4.96 27.55
CA SER A 195 3.93 4.58 26.16
C SER A 195 2.62 5.16 25.62
N VAL A 196 1.55 5.16 26.41
CA VAL A 196 0.28 5.81 26.05
C VAL A 196 0.44 7.33 25.88
N CYS A 197 1.14 7.99 26.82
CA CYS A 197 1.43 9.42 26.72
C CYS A 197 2.27 9.74 25.48
N ALA A 198 3.28 8.92 25.21
CA ALA A 198 4.15 9.04 24.04
C ALA A 198 3.35 8.82 22.74
N GLN A 199 2.47 7.82 22.69
CA GLN A 199 1.63 7.51 21.54
C GLN A 199 0.69 8.68 21.20
N ARG A 200 -0.01 9.24 22.20
CA ARG A 200 -0.84 10.44 22.00
C ARG A 200 -0.03 11.62 21.48
N ARG A 201 1.22 11.77 21.93
CA ARG A 201 2.12 12.82 21.44
C ARG A 201 2.56 12.55 20.00
N ARG A 202 2.85 11.28 19.65
CA ARG A 202 3.17 10.83 18.27
C ARG A 202 2.04 11.19 17.33
N GLU A 203 0.82 10.79 17.63
CA GLU A 203 -0.37 11.05 16.81
C GLU A 203 -0.58 12.55 16.55
N ARG A 204 -0.40 13.38 17.60
CA ARG A 204 -0.49 14.84 17.45
C ARG A 204 0.60 15.39 16.53
N LEU A 205 1.82 14.85 16.60
CA LEU A 205 2.95 15.30 15.76
C LEU A 205 2.80 14.79 14.32
N TYR A 206 2.34 13.56 14.12
CA TYR A 206 2.00 13.02 12.81
C TYR A 206 0.92 13.85 12.11
N ARG A 207 -0.15 14.18 12.84
CA ARG A 207 -1.22 15.05 12.31
C ARG A 207 -0.70 16.45 11.93
N LYS A 208 0.24 17.00 12.69
CA LYS A 208 0.88 18.29 12.37
C LYS A 208 1.82 18.21 11.17
N ALA A 209 2.53 17.10 11.03
CA ALA A 209 3.45 16.86 9.92
C ALA A 209 2.73 16.40 8.63
N GLY A 210 1.40 16.18 8.68
CA GLY A 210 0.65 15.63 7.56
C GLY A 210 0.99 14.17 7.23
N VAL A 211 1.67 13.47 8.15
CA VAL A 211 2.03 12.06 7.99
C VAL A 211 0.82 11.24 8.43
N ASP A 212 0.02 10.81 7.47
CA ASP A 212 -1.11 9.93 7.72
C ASP A 212 -0.61 8.48 7.81
N ALA A 213 -0.69 7.87 8.99
CA ALA A 213 -0.17 6.52 9.22
C ALA A 213 -0.81 5.49 8.27
N VAL A 214 -2.11 5.67 7.98
CA VAL A 214 -2.86 4.81 7.06
C VAL A 214 -2.31 4.89 5.64
N ARG A 215 -1.99 6.10 5.15
CA ARG A 215 -1.42 6.28 3.80
C ARG A 215 -0.01 5.71 3.66
N VAL A 216 0.76 5.73 4.74
CA VAL A 216 2.10 5.12 4.75
C VAL A 216 1.98 3.60 4.67
N GLU A 217 1.05 3.00 5.41
CA GLU A 217 0.80 1.55 5.37
C GLU A 217 0.26 1.10 4.01
N GLU A 218 -0.68 1.82 3.41
CA GLU A 218 -1.19 1.55 2.06
C GLU A 218 -0.07 1.57 1.01
N LYS A 219 0.79 2.61 1.03
CA LYS A 219 1.94 2.67 0.11
C LYS A 219 2.94 1.54 0.37
N GLN A 220 3.17 1.15 1.62
CA GLN A 220 4.03 0.01 1.94
C GLN A 220 3.47 -1.31 1.40
N GLN A 221 2.16 -1.54 1.53
CA GLN A 221 1.50 -2.72 1.00
C GLN A 221 1.57 -2.78 -0.52
N GLN A 222 1.39 -1.64 -1.21
CA GLN A 222 1.54 -1.57 -2.66
C GLN A 222 2.96 -1.92 -3.11
N VAL A 223 3.99 -1.37 -2.46
CA VAL A 223 5.39 -1.70 -2.78
C VAL A 223 5.66 -3.19 -2.55
N GLN A 224 5.23 -3.76 -1.42
CA GLN A 224 5.40 -5.19 -1.15
C GLN A 224 4.68 -6.09 -2.15
N MET A 225 3.49 -5.68 -2.63
CA MET A 225 2.76 -6.44 -3.63
C MET A 225 3.52 -6.45 -4.96
N ILE A 226 4.05 -5.30 -5.40
CA ILE A 226 4.83 -5.20 -6.63
C ILE A 226 6.15 -5.98 -6.51
N GLU A 227 6.84 -5.91 -5.35
CA GLU A 227 8.04 -6.70 -5.08
C GLU A 227 7.77 -8.21 -5.16
N LYS A 228 6.66 -8.69 -4.58
CA LYS A 228 6.26 -10.10 -4.68
C LYS A 228 6.01 -10.52 -6.12
N VAL A 229 5.28 -9.71 -6.89
CA VAL A 229 5.02 -9.97 -8.31
C VAL A 229 6.33 -10.01 -9.09
N LEU A 230 7.23 -9.06 -8.87
CA LEU A 230 8.52 -9.00 -9.54
C LEU A 230 9.39 -10.22 -9.21
N SER A 231 9.46 -10.60 -7.92
CA SER A 231 10.24 -11.77 -7.49
C SER A 231 9.78 -13.08 -8.14
N LYS A 232 8.48 -13.22 -8.41
CA LYS A 232 7.93 -14.39 -9.11
C LYS A 232 8.45 -14.49 -10.55
N TYR A 233 8.51 -13.36 -11.27
CA TYR A 233 9.06 -13.33 -12.63
C TYR A 233 10.58 -13.52 -12.64
N THR A 234 11.31 -12.88 -11.72
CA THR A 234 12.76 -13.06 -11.60
C THR A 234 13.15 -14.52 -11.32
N ASN A 235 12.45 -15.19 -10.41
CA ASN A 235 12.72 -16.59 -10.09
C ASN A 235 12.31 -17.54 -11.22
N SER A 236 11.20 -17.26 -11.93
CA SER A 236 10.76 -18.05 -13.09
C SER A 236 11.67 -17.91 -14.30
N SER A 237 12.33 -16.75 -14.48
CA SER A 237 13.36 -16.55 -15.51
C SER A 237 14.69 -17.27 -15.22
N LEU A 238 14.88 -17.77 -13.99
CA LEU A 238 16.06 -18.53 -13.57
C LEU A 238 15.90 -20.06 -13.74
N GLU A 239 14.70 -20.54 -14.08
CA GLU A 239 14.37 -21.96 -14.27
C GLU A 239 14.75 -22.58 -15.65
N PRO A 240 15.14 -21.87 -16.73
CA PRO A 240 15.48 -22.53 -17.99
C PRO A 240 16.93 -23.04 -18.10
N LEU A 241 17.72 -23.03 -17.01
CA LEU A 241 19.15 -23.40 -17.07
C LEU A 241 19.57 -24.54 -16.12
N SER A 242 18.61 -25.20 -15.44
CA SER A 242 18.90 -26.35 -14.56
C SER A 242 18.35 -27.69 -15.04
N GLU A 243 17.72 -27.78 -16.23
CA GLU A 243 17.26 -29.05 -16.82
C GLU A 243 18.16 -29.57 -17.96
N GLU A 244 19.29 -28.92 -18.25
CA GLU A 244 20.33 -29.49 -19.12
C GLU A 244 21.66 -29.67 -18.38
N MET A 245 21.67 -30.59 -17.40
CA MET A 245 22.83 -31.36 -16.94
C MET A 245 22.36 -32.70 -16.37
#